data_AF-A0AAD9EA90-F1
#
_entry.id   AF-A0AAD9EA90-F1
#
_cell.length_a   1.000
_cell.length_b   1.000
_cell.length_c   1.000
_cell.angle_alpha   90.00
_cell.angle_beta   90.00
_cell.angle_gamma   90.00
#
_symmetry.space_group_name_H-M   'P 1'
#
loop_
_entity.id
_entity.type
_entity.pdbx_description
1 polymer ?
#
loop_
_entity_poly.entity_id
_entity_poly.type
_entity_poly.pdbx_seq_one_letter_code
_entity_poly.pdbx_strand_id
1 'polypeptide(L)'
;MLTISIFGASTFAVIAGQMEDPVELWKPRQPPFTLPTVRRFLAVGWLCFILTIAIAGYSSSLLTILRQQAQEAEDKSWHRNWDKIGILASAMMHLFIVLAFLFLSLGLVAYVGALGWVGVGFSSLAGAFVIGLSIFQCR
;
A
#
# COMPACT_ATOMS: atom_id res chain seq x y z
N MET A 1 -2.37 4.70 -15.48
CA MET A 1 -2.21 3.51 -14.62
C MET A 1 -1.19 2.53 -15.19
N LEU A 2 -1.36 2.02 -16.41
CA LEU A 2 -0.44 1.03 -17.01
C LEU A 2 1.04 1.46 -17.03
N THR A 3 1.35 2.70 -17.43
CA THR A 3 2.73 3.23 -17.40
C THR A 3 3.32 3.28 -16.00
N ILE A 4 2.54 3.68 -14.99
CA ILE A 4 2.98 3.76 -13.59
C ILE A 4 3.25 2.36 -13.05
N SER A 5 2.39 1.39 -13.37
CA SER A 5 2.56 -0.01 -12.98
C SER A 5 3.80 -0.64 -13.61
N ILE A 6 4.07 -0.40 -14.90
CA ILE A 6 5.26 -0.92 -15.59
C ILE A 6 6.53 -0.30 -15.02
N PHE A 7 6.53 1.03 -14.82
CA PHE A 7 7.66 1.74 -14.24
C PHE A 7 7.93 1.30 -12.79
N GLY A 8 6.87 1.13 -12.00
CA GLY A 8 6.98 0.59 -10.63
C GLY A 8 7.52 -0.85 -10.65
N ALA A 9 7.05 -1.70 -11.56
CA ALA A 9 7.48 -3.09 -11.65
C ALA A 9 8.97 -3.21 -12.03
N SER A 10 9.42 -2.40 -12.99
CA SER A 10 10.81 -2.41 -13.45
C SER A 10 11.76 -1.89 -12.37
N THR A 11 11.42 -0.76 -11.73
CA THR A 11 12.22 -0.22 -10.61
C THR A 11 12.27 -1.19 -9.44
N PHE A 12 11.15 -1.81 -9.09
CA PHE A 12 11.09 -2.81 -8.04
C PHE A 12 11.95 -4.04 -8.35
N ALA A 13 11.89 -4.55 -9.58
CA ALA A 13 12.71 -5.69 -10.03
C ALA A 13 14.21 -5.39 -9.98
N VAL A 14 14.61 -4.18 -10.42
CA VAL A 14 16.01 -3.74 -10.35
C VAL A 14 16.48 -3.62 -8.90
N ILE A 15 15.70 -2.96 -8.05
CA ILE A 15 16.03 -2.79 -6.63
C ILE A 15 16.16 -4.15 -5.94
N ALA A 16 15.19 -5.06 -6.11
CA ALA A 16 15.26 -6.40 -5.51
C ALA A 16 16.41 -7.26 -6.04
N GLY A 17 16.79 -7.06 -7.30
CA GLY A 17 17.88 -7.77 -7.97
C GLY A 17 19.27 -7.28 -7.58
N GLN A 18 19.43 -5.98 -7.29
CA GLN A 18 20.71 -5.35 -6.98
C GLN A 18 20.92 -5.08 -5.48
N MET A 19 20.07 -5.65 -4.61
CA MET A 19 20.22 -5.52 -3.16
C MET A 19 21.51 -6.17 -2.65
N GLU A 20 22.31 -5.36 -1.96
CA GLU A 20 23.48 -5.81 -1.19
C GLU A 20 23.04 -6.68 0.00
N ASP A 21 23.90 -7.61 0.41
CA ASP A 21 23.61 -8.48 1.55
C ASP A 21 23.75 -7.69 2.86
N PRO A 22 22.67 -7.53 3.66
CA PRO A 22 22.72 -6.82 4.94
C PRO A 22 23.75 -7.43 5.91
N VAL A 23 24.18 -8.68 5.72
CA VAL A 23 25.23 -9.28 6.54
C VAL A 23 26.55 -8.53 6.44
N GLU A 24 26.87 -7.92 5.29
CA GLU A 24 28.13 -7.18 5.12
C GLU A 24 28.13 -5.84 5.86
N LEU A 25 26.97 -5.18 5.87
CA LEU A 25 26.76 -3.87 6.52
C LEU A 25 26.80 -3.92 8.05
N TRP A 26 26.51 -5.08 8.66
CA TRP A 26 26.36 -5.19 10.11
C TRP A 26 27.56 -5.79 10.85
N LYS A 27 28.63 -6.22 10.15
CA LYS A 27 29.79 -6.87 10.77
C LYS A 27 30.39 -6.01 11.90
N PRO A 28 30.65 -6.58 13.10
CA PRO A 28 30.55 -8.00 13.48
C PRO A 28 29.17 -8.43 14.04
N ARG A 29 28.19 -7.53 14.14
CA ARG A 29 26.84 -7.83 14.62
C ARG A 29 26.02 -8.56 13.56
N GLN A 30 24.98 -9.26 14.00
CA GLN A 30 24.02 -9.86 13.08
C GLN A 30 22.98 -8.81 12.65
N PRO A 31 22.61 -8.76 11.37
CA PRO A 31 21.57 -7.86 10.90
C PRO A 31 20.20 -8.26 11.48
N PRO A 32 19.26 -7.31 11.68
CA PRO A 32 17.91 -7.61 12.16
C PRO A 32 17.13 -8.55 11.25
N PHE A 33 17.36 -8.47 9.94
CA PHE A 33 16.72 -9.33 8.94
C PHE A 33 17.74 -9.80 7.89
N THR A 34 17.54 -11.03 7.39
CA THR A 34 18.34 -11.61 6.32
C THR A 34 17.86 -11.14 4.94
N LEU A 35 18.73 -11.18 3.93
CA LEU A 35 18.40 -10.80 2.54
C LEU A 35 17.13 -11.47 2.00
N PRO A 36 16.89 -12.79 2.20
CA PRO A 36 15.65 -13.42 1.73
C PRO A 36 14.40 -12.85 2.41
N THR A 37 14.49 -12.47 3.68
CA THR A 37 13.37 -11.89 4.44
C THR A 37 13.06 -10.48 3.93
N VAL A 38 14.09 -9.67 3.68
CA VAL A 38 13.96 -8.34 3.07
C VAL A 38 13.26 -8.42 1.72
N ARG A 39 13.67 -9.36 0.85
CA ARG A 39 13.03 -9.59 -0.45
C ARG A 39 11.55 -9.95 -0.33
N ARG A 40 11.17 -10.73 0.69
CA ARG A 40 9.76 -11.05 0.97
C ARG A 40 8.97 -9.82 1.41
N PHE A 41 9.52 -8.99 2.30
CA PHE A 41 8.88 -7.74 2.71
C PHE A 41 8.67 -6.81 1.51
N LEU A 42 9.69 -6.64 0.67
CA LEU A 42 9.55 -5.89 -0.56
C LEU A 42 8.45 -6.47 -1.45
N ALA A 43 8.41 -7.79 -1.66
CA ALA A 43 7.41 -8.43 -2.52
C ALA A 43 5.99 -8.21 -2.00
N VAL A 44 5.77 -8.31 -0.69
CA VAL A 44 4.46 -8.02 -0.08
C VAL A 44 4.09 -6.55 -0.23
N GLY A 45 5.05 -5.63 -0.01
CA GLY A 45 4.81 -4.20 -0.20
C GLY A 45 4.43 -3.86 -1.64
N TRP A 46 5.10 -4.49 -2.61
CA TRP A 46 4.78 -4.38 -4.03
C TRP A 46 3.39 -4.92 -4.38
N LEU A 47 3.01 -6.08 -3.83
CA LEU A 47 1.66 -6.63 -4.01
C LEU A 47 0.57 -5.69 -3.48
N CYS A 48 0.77 -5.12 -2.28
CA CYS A 48 -0.16 -4.16 -1.71
C CYS A 48 -0.30 -2.92 -2.61
N PHE A 49 0.80 -2.46 -3.21
CA PHE A 49 0.79 -1.34 -4.15
C PHE A 49 0.05 -1.66 -5.46
N ILE A 50 0.28 -2.84 -6.05
CA ILE A 50 -0.48 -3.29 -7.24
C ILE A 50 -1.97 -3.36 -6.94
N LEU A 51 -2.35 -3.95 -5.79
CA LEU A 51 -3.75 -4.05 -5.39
C LEU A 51 -4.39 -2.67 -5.23
N THR A 52 -3.67 -1.73 -4.62
CA THR A 52 -4.13 -0.33 -4.51
C THR A 52 -4.40 0.27 -5.88
N ILE A 53 -3.45 0.16 -6.82
CA ILE A 53 -3.62 0.69 -8.18
C ILE A 53 -4.78 0.02 -8.90
N ALA A 54 -4.94 -1.30 -8.75
CA ALA A 54 -6.03 -2.04 -9.36
C ALA A 54 -7.38 -1.52 -8.85
N ILE A 55 -7.57 -1.47 -7.53
CA ILE A 55 -8.81 -0.97 -6.91
C ILE A 55 -9.03 0.49 -7.34
N ALA A 56 -8.01 1.35 -7.32
CA ALA A 56 -8.13 2.75 -7.75
C ALA A 56 -8.55 2.89 -9.21
N GLY A 57 -7.97 2.07 -10.10
CA GLY A 57 -8.32 2.01 -11.51
C GLY A 57 -9.77 1.58 -11.72
N TYR A 58 -10.19 0.49 -11.09
CA TYR A 58 -11.56 -0.01 -11.17
C TYR A 58 -12.57 0.99 -10.58
N SER A 59 -12.28 1.57 -9.41
CA SER A 59 -13.13 2.59 -8.79
C SER A 59 -13.29 3.81 -9.68
N SER A 60 -12.22 4.32 -10.29
CA SER A 60 -12.30 5.47 -11.20
C SER A 60 -13.11 5.17 -12.47
N SER A 61 -12.97 3.96 -13.03
CA SER A 61 -13.74 3.55 -14.21
C SER A 61 -15.22 3.41 -13.88
N LEU A 62 -15.55 2.79 -12.74
CA LEU A 62 -16.94 2.67 -12.27
C LEU A 62 -17.55 4.05 -11.96
N LEU A 63 -16.84 4.93 -11.28
CA LEU A 63 -17.29 6.31 -11.03
C LEU A 63 -17.59 7.08 -12.32
N THR A 64 -16.82 6.84 -13.38
CA THR A 64 -17.06 7.48 -14.69
C THR A 64 -18.35 6.98 -15.33
N ILE A 65 -18.61 5.67 -15.30
CA ILE A 65 -19.84 5.07 -15.81
C ILE A 65 -21.05 5.51 -14.99
N LEU A 66 -20.92 5.53 -13.65
CA LEU A 66 -21.99 5.98 -12.77
C LEU A 66 -22.30 7.46 -12.92
N ARG A 67 -21.29 8.29 -13.15
CA ARG A 67 -21.52 9.72 -13.42
C ARG A 67 -22.34 9.92 -14.69
N GLN A 68 -22.18 9.05 -15.70
CA GLN A 68 -23.01 9.06 -16.90
C GLN A 68 -24.44 8.59 -16.62
N GLN A 69 -24.62 7.51 -15.84
CA GLN A 69 -25.96 7.00 -15.49
C GLN A 69 -26.72 7.88 -14.49
N ALA A 70 -26.05 8.57 -13.58
CA ALA A 70 -26.67 9.46 -12.60
C ALA A 70 -27.22 10.74 -13.24
N GLN A 71 -26.75 11.13 -14.44
CA GLN A 71 -27.41 12.17 -15.24
C GLN A 71 -28.76 11.69 -15.81
N GLU A 72 -29.02 10.39 -15.84
CA GLU A 72 -30.22 9.79 -16.45
C GLU A 72 -31.23 9.25 -15.43
N ALA A 73 -30.83 8.98 -14.17
CA ALA A 73 -31.71 8.34 -13.18
C ALA A 73 -31.66 9.01 -11.80
N GLU A 74 -32.75 9.71 -11.46
CA GLU A 74 -33.00 10.33 -10.15
C GLU A 74 -33.53 9.27 -9.15
N ASP A 75 -32.70 8.30 -8.75
CA ASP A 75 -33.06 7.34 -7.69
C ASP A 75 -32.17 7.49 -6.45
N LYS A 76 -32.84 7.89 -5.36
CA LYS A 76 -32.27 8.26 -4.05
C LYS A 76 -31.81 7.04 -3.25
N SER A 77 -32.34 5.84 -3.55
CA SER A 77 -32.00 4.59 -2.85
C SER A 77 -30.67 4.00 -3.33
N TRP A 78 -30.37 4.12 -4.62
CA TRP A 78 -29.13 3.69 -5.26
C TRP A 78 -27.93 4.46 -4.70
N HIS A 79 -28.06 5.78 -4.55
CA HIS A 79 -26.99 6.65 -4.04
C HIS A 79 -26.44 6.21 -2.67
N ARG A 80 -27.29 5.74 -1.74
CA ARG A 80 -26.83 5.43 -0.36
C ARG A 80 -26.00 4.16 -0.25
N ASN A 81 -26.23 3.16 -1.10
CA ASN A 81 -25.38 1.94 -1.11
C ASN A 81 -24.05 2.19 -1.83
N TRP A 82 -24.05 3.01 -2.88
CA TRP A 82 -22.83 3.38 -3.60
C TRP A 82 -21.90 4.23 -2.76
N ASP A 83 -22.45 5.11 -1.92
CA ASP A 83 -21.66 5.90 -0.98
C ASP A 83 -20.90 5.01 0.02
N LYS A 84 -21.56 3.98 0.56
CA LYS A 84 -20.90 2.99 1.44
C LYS A 84 -19.81 2.20 0.75
N ILE A 85 -20.03 1.79 -0.51
CA ILE A 85 -19.02 1.06 -1.30
C ILE A 85 -17.83 1.97 -1.61
N GLY A 86 -18.07 3.25 -1.92
CA GLY A 86 -17.03 4.26 -2.14
C GLY A 86 -16.17 4.49 -0.89
N ILE A 87 -16.80 4.62 0.28
CA ILE A 87 -16.12 4.75 1.57
C ILE A 87 -15.26 3.50 1.84
N LEU A 88 -15.82 2.30 1.65
CA LEU A 88 -15.08 1.05 1.86
C LEU A 88 -13.88 0.90 0.90
N ALA A 89 -14.07 1.22 -0.38
CA ALA A 89 -12.99 1.18 -1.38
C ALA A 89 -11.87 2.18 -1.03
N SER A 90 -12.23 3.39 -0.62
CA SER A 90 -11.27 4.41 -0.16
C SER A 90 -10.50 3.93 1.07
N ALA A 91 -11.19 3.38 2.07
CA ALA A 91 -10.56 2.83 3.27
C ALA A 91 -9.59 1.69 2.94
N MET A 92 -9.99 0.75 2.07
CA MET A 92 -9.14 -0.35 1.62
C MET A 92 -7.88 0.15 0.89
N MET A 93 -8.00 1.14 0.01
CA MET A 93 -6.83 1.73 -0.66
C MET A 93 -5.85 2.33 0.34
N HIS A 94 -6.34 3.12 1.29
CA HIS A 94 -5.48 3.72 2.32
C HIS A 94 -4.81 2.65 3.19
N LEU A 95 -5.54 1.59 3.55
CA LEU A 95 -4.99 0.47 4.32
C LEU A 95 -3.88 -0.26 3.56
N PHE A 96 -4.07 -0.58 2.28
CA PHE A 96 -3.05 -1.23 1.47
C PHE A 96 -1.82 -0.35 1.24
N ILE A 97 -1.99 0.96 1.06
CA ILE A 97 -0.88 1.90 0.94
C ILE A 97 -0.05 1.90 2.22
N VAL A 98 -0.69 2.03 3.39
CA VAL A 98 0.02 2.03 4.67
C VAL A 98 0.73 0.70 4.91
N LEU A 99 0.07 -0.41 4.57
CA LEU A 99 0.67 -1.73 4.70
C LEU A 99 1.90 -1.88 3.79
N ALA A 100 1.85 -1.33 2.56
CA ALA A 100 3.00 -1.29 1.67
C ALA A 100 4.18 -0.53 2.29
N PHE A 101 3.92 0.66 2.85
CA PHE A 101 4.95 1.45 3.53
C PHE A 101 5.51 0.77 4.78
N LEU A 102 4.67 0.04 5.53
CA LEU A 102 5.10 -0.73 6.69
C LEU A 102 6.07 -1.85 6.30
N PHE A 103 5.76 -2.62 5.26
CA PHE A 103 6.64 -3.68 4.77
C PHE A 103 7.92 -3.13 4.14
N LEU A 104 7.85 -2.01 3.41
CA LEU A 104 9.04 -1.34 2.90
C LEU A 104 9.95 -0.84 4.04
N SER A 105 9.36 -0.28 5.10
CA SER A 105 10.09 0.17 6.29
C SER A 105 10.74 -1.00 7.03
N LEU A 106 10.07 -2.16 7.12
CA LEU A 106 10.64 -3.39 7.66
C LEU A 106 11.85 -3.89 6.86
N GLY A 107 11.78 -3.83 5.52
CA GLY A 107 12.93 -4.12 4.66
C GLY A 107 14.10 -3.17 4.92
N LEU A 108 13.79 -1.89 5.12
CA LEU A 108 14.76 -0.83 5.37
C LEU A 108 15.52 -1.00 6.70
N VAL A 109 14.89 -1.59 7.73
CA VAL A 109 15.55 -1.92 9.02
C VAL A 109 16.82 -2.74 8.82
N ALA A 110 16.84 -3.65 7.84
CA ALA A 110 18.01 -4.48 7.55
C ALA A 110 19.22 -3.67 7.08
N TYR A 111 19.01 -2.49 6.48
CA TYR A 111 20.06 -1.67 5.89
C TYR A 111 20.49 -0.49 6.77
N VAL A 112 19.54 0.19 7.42
CA VAL A 112 19.81 1.44 8.17
C VAL A 112 19.47 1.34 9.66
N GLY A 113 19.08 0.16 10.14
CA GLY A 113 18.90 -0.13 11.57
C GLY A 113 17.86 0.78 12.23
N ALA A 114 18.32 1.67 13.12
CA ALA A 114 17.47 2.54 13.95
C ALA A 114 16.51 3.40 13.12
N LEU A 115 16.96 3.95 11.99
CA LEU A 115 16.11 4.76 11.11
C LEU A 115 14.99 3.93 10.46
N GLY A 116 15.25 2.65 10.18
CA GLY A 116 14.22 1.72 9.70
C GLY A 116 13.14 1.50 10.74
N TRP A 117 13.52 1.35 12.01
CA TRP A 117 12.56 1.19 13.13
C TRP A 117 11.70 2.43 13.34
N VAL A 118 12.27 3.62 13.17
CA VAL A 118 11.51 4.87 13.16
C VAL A 118 10.46 4.86 12.05
N GLY A 119 10.84 4.43 10.84
CA GLY A 119 9.90 4.25 9.72
C GLY A 119 8.78 3.25 10.00
N VAL A 120 9.09 2.13 10.66
CA VAL A 120 8.09 1.14 11.11
C VAL A 120 7.13 1.78 12.13
N GLY A 121 7.65 2.55 13.08
CA GLY A 121 6.84 3.25 14.08
C GLY A 121 5.87 4.24 13.45
N PHE A 122 6.34 5.10 12.55
CA PHE A 122 5.48 6.03 11.82
C PHE A 122 4.45 5.32 10.94
N SER A 123 4.86 4.28 10.22
CA SER A 123 3.95 3.49 9.39
C SER A 123 2.87 2.78 10.21
N SER A 124 3.23 2.25 11.38
CA SER A 124 2.29 1.62 12.31
C SER A 124 1.30 2.63 12.89
N LEU A 125 1.77 3.82 13.27
CA LEU A 125 0.91 4.90 13.75
C LEU A 125 -0.07 5.36 12.67
N ALA A 126 0.41 5.55 11.44
CA ALA A 126 -0.45 5.86 10.29
C ALA A 126 -1.50 4.75 10.07
N GLY A 127 -1.13 3.49 10.25
CA GLY A 127 -2.04 2.34 10.13
C GLY A 127 -3.14 2.37 11.17
N ALA A 128 -2.78 2.59 12.44
CA ALA A 128 -3.74 2.75 13.52
C ALA A 128 -4.70 3.93 13.26
N PHE A 129 -4.18 5.05 12.75
CA PHE A 129 -5.00 6.20 12.40
C PHE A 129 -5.99 5.90 11.27
N VAL A 130 -5.54 5.27 10.19
CA VAL A 130 -6.41 4.87 9.06
C VAL A 130 -7.48 3.87 9.50
N ILE A 131 -7.11 2.86 10.30
CA ILE A 131 -8.07 1.89 10.84
C ILE A 131 -9.09 2.60 11.73
N GLY A 132 -8.65 3.49 12.63
CA GLY A 132 -9.53 4.27 13.50
C GLY A 132 -10.53 5.12 12.71
N LEU A 133 -10.07 5.83 11.68
CA LEU A 133 -10.94 6.60 10.78
C LEU A 133 -11.90 5.70 10.01
N SER A 134 -11.44 4.55 9.53
CA SER A 134 -12.27 3.61 8.76
C SER A 134 -13.41 3.06 9.61
N ILE A 135 -13.14 2.72 10.89
CA ILE A 135 -14.16 2.27 11.84
C ILE A 135 -15.17 3.40 12.11
N PHE A 136 -14.68 4.64 12.25
CA PHE A 136 -15.55 5.80 12.47
C PHE A 136 -16.45 6.08 11.25
N GLN A 137 -15.92 5.95 10.03
CA GLN A 137 -16.68 6.15 8.79
C GLN A 137 -17.73 5.07 8.53
N CYS A 138 -17.52 3.85 9.04
CA CYS A 138 -18.48 2.74 8.94
C CYS A 138 -19.59 2.77 10.01
N ARG A 139 -19.45 3.60 11.05
CA ARG A 139 -20.41 3.71 12.16
C ARG A 139 -21.44 4.81 11.91
#